data_AF-A0A3E2NCY4-F1
#
_entry.id   AF-A0A3E2NCY4-F1
#
_cell.length_a   1.000
_cell.length_b   1.000
_cell.length_c   1.000
_cell.angle_alpha   90.00
_cell.angle_beta   90.00
_cell.angle_gamma   90.00
#
_symmetry.space_group_name_H-M   'P 1'
#
loop_
_entity.id
_entity.type
_entity.pdbx_description
1 polymer ?
#
loop_
_entity_poly.entity_id
_entity_poly.type
_entity_poly.pdbx_seq_one_letter_code
_entity_poly.pdbx_strand_id
1 'polypeptide(L)'
;MKRNEDRNSQAITEDFFRLSTCLAGEILQKYVNYGVKMAVIGDFSVYTSKPLKDFIYESNCGSDFCFVSDLQKGIEKLASM
;
A
#
# COMPACT_ATOMS: atom_id res chain seq x y z
N MET A 1 -8.24 -30.55 5.35
CA MET A 1 -7.58 -29.30 5.76
C MET A 1 -7.07 -28.62 4.49
N LYS A 2 -7.91 -27.86 3.78
CA LYS A 2 -7.51 -27.19 2.53
C LYS A 2 -6.93 -25.82 2.88
N ARG A 3 -5.66 -25.66 2.52
CA ARG A 3 -4.85 -24.44 2.59
C ARG A 3 -5.56 -23.37 1.73
N ASN A 4 -6.09 -22.33 2.37
CA ASN A 4 -6.65 -21.16 1.67
C ASN A 4 -5.46 -20.27 1.26
N GLU A 5 -4.67 -20.74 0.31
CA GLU A 5 -3.89 -19.85 -0.56
C GLU A 5 -4.88 -19.30 -1.61
N ASP A 6 -4.59 -18.17 -2.24
CA ASP A 6 -5.33 -17.64 -3.40
C ASP A 6 -6.59 -16.79 -3.13
N ARG A 7 -6.47 -15.60 -2.50
CA ARG A 7 -7.38 -14.45 -2.76
C ARG A 7 -6.76 -13.10 -2.37
N ASN A 8 -5.64 -12.68 -2.95
CA ASN A 8 -5.11 -11.32 -2.68
C ASN A 8 -4.82 -10.45 -3.91
N SER A 9 -5.02 -10.95 -5.13
CA SER A 9 -4.82 -10.16 -6.37
C SER A 9 -6.03 -9.31 -6.77
N GLN A 10 -7.14 -9.33 -6.01
CA GLN A 10 -8.37 -8.58 -6.32
C GLN A 10 -8.71 -7.49 -5.30
N ALA A 11 -7.93 -7.32 -4.23
CA ALA A 11 -8.24 -6.36 -3.18
C ALA A 11 -7.99 -4.90 -3.60
N ILE A 12 -7.08 -4.69 -4.56
CA ILE A 12 -6.65 -3.36 -5.02
C ILE A 12 -6.62 -3.38 -6.56
N THR A 13 -7.36 -2.47 -7.19
CA THR A 13 -7.34 -2.29 -8.64
C THR A 13 -6.02 -1.66 -9.10
N GLU A 14 -5.56 -1.97 -10.31
CA GLU A 14 -4.35 -1.37 -10.89
C GLU A 14 -4.43 0.17 -10.97
N ASP A 15 -5.65 0.72 -11.08
CA ASP A 15 -5.89 2.16 -11.07
C ASP A 15 -5.46 2.83 -9.76
N PHE A 16 -5.39 2.09 -8.65
CA PHE A 16 -4.83 2.59 -7.39
C PHE A 16 -3.37 3.00 -7.54
N PHE A 17 -2.60 2.30 -8.37
CA PHE A 17 -1.20 2.62 -8.63
C PHE A 17 -1.02 3.68 -9.73
N ARG A 18 -2.11 4.11 -10.37
CA ARG A 18 -2.12 5.20 -11.35
C ARG A 18 -2.44 6.51 -10.65
N LEU A 19 -1.43 7.17 -10.09
CA LEU A 19 -1.60 8.43 -9.34
C LEU A 19 -2.30 9.56 -10.11
N SER A 20 -2.23 9.55 -11.45
CA SER A 20 -2.96 10.51 -12.28
C SER A 20 -4.48 10.39 -12.19
N THR A 21 -5.01 9.29 -11.67
CA THR A 21 -6.44 9.09 -11.43
C THR A 21 -6.91 9.71 -10.11
N CYS A 22 -5.99 10.18 -9.27
CA CYS A 22 -6.24 10.64 -7.89
C CYS A 22 -6.86 9.58 -6.94
N LEU A 23 -7.13 8.36 -7.43
CA LEU A 23 -7.83 7.31 -6.69
C LEU A 23 -7.07 6.88 -5.43
N ALA A 24 -5.74 6.73 -5.53
CA ALA A 24 -4.90 6.34 -4.40
C ALA A 24 -5.02 7.34 -3.24
N GLY A 25 -4.92 8.64 -3.57
CA GLY A 25 -5.01 9.72 -2.60
C GLY A 25 -6.39 9.78 -1.94
N GLU A 26 -7.47 9.68 -2.72
CA GLU A 26 -8.83 9.71 -2.18
C GLU A 26 -9.12 8.54 -1.22
N ILE A 27 -8.64 7.34 -1.55
CA ILE A 27 -8.81 6.15 -0.71
C ILE A 27 -7.98 6.30 0.57
N LEU A 28 -6.70 6.63 0.45
CA LEU A 28 -5.79 6.72 1.59
C LEU A 28 -6.16 7.86 2.54
N GLN A 29 -6.59 9.00 2.01
CA GLN A 29 -7.05 10.13 2.82
C GLN A 29 -8.21 9.73 3.74
N LYS A 30 -9.14 8.87 3.27
CA LYS A 30 -10.21 8.35 4.15
C LYS A 30 -9.62 7.55 5.30
N TYR A 31 -8.71 6.61 5.04
CA TYR A 31 -8.09 5.80 6.09
C TYR A 31 -7.35 6.65 7.13
N VAL A 32 -6.60 7.66 6.68
CA VAL A 32 -5.95 8.64 7.57
C VAL A 32 -6.98 9.39 8.41
N ASN A 33 -8.06 9.87 7.80
CA ASN A 33 -9.14 10.57 8.51
C ASN A 33 -9.86 9.69 9.54
N TYR A 34 -9.96 8.38 9.29
CA TYR A 34 -10.50 7.41 10.24
C TYR A 34 -9.49 6.96 11.30
N GLY A 35 -8.23 7.43 11.25
CA GLY A 35 -7.16 7.04 12.17
C GLY A 35 -6.70 5.59 11.99
N VAL A 36 -6.90 5.02 10.81
CA VAL A 36 -6.55 3.62 10.51
C VAL A 36 -5.16 3.56 9.87
N LYS A 37 -4.25 2.83 10.50
CA LYS A 37 -2.93 2.53 9.94
C LYS A 37 -2.99 1.36 8.96
N MET A 38 -2.34 1.46 7.81
CA MET A 38 -2.41 0.43 6.75
C MET A 38 -1.03 0.08 6.17
N ALA A 39 -0.81 -1.21 5.88
CA ALA A 39 0.32 -1.67 5.09
C ALA A 39 -0.17 -2.29 3.77
N VAL A 40 0.31 -1.78 2.64
CA VAL A 40 0.05 -2.33 1.31
C VAL A 40 1.22 -3.25 0.94
N ILE A 41 0.92 -4.55 0.80
CA ILE A 41 1.91 -5.58 0.51
C ILE A 41 1.84 -5.93 -0.99
N GLY A 42 2.95 -5.79 -1.70
CA GLY A 42 3.00 -6.11 -3.13
C GLY A 42 4.38 -5.92 -3.75
N ASP A 43 4.53 -6.41 -4.97
CA ASP A 43 5.71 -6.12 -5.79
C ASP A 43 5.50 -4.82 -6.57
N PHE A 44 6.19 -3.77 -6.15
CA PHE A 44 6.13 -2.46 -6.80
C PHE A 44 7.25 -2.26 -7.83
N SER A 45 8.10 -3.27 -8.04
CA SER A 45 9.26 -3.19 -8.96
C SER A 45 8.84 -3.00 -10.41
N VAL A 46 7.65 -3.51 -10.77
CA VAL A 46 7.05 -3.38 -12.11
C VAL A 46 6.69 -1.93 -12.46
N TYR A 47 6.52 -1.07 -11.47
CA TYR A 47 6.17 0.32 -11.69
C TYR A 47 7.42 1.19 -11.82
N THR A 48 7.69 1.65 -13.04
CA THR A 48 8.86 2.47 -13.36
C THR A 48 8.61 3.96 -13.26
N SER A 49 7.34 4.39 -13.08
CA SER A 49 6.97 5.81 -13.07
C SER A 49 7.53 6.54 -11.85
N LYS A 50 8.21 7.66 -12.08
CA LYS A 50 8.76 8.53 -11.02
C LYS A 50 7.71 8.98 -9.98
N PRO A 51 6.50 9.45 -10.36
CA PRO A 51 5.52 9.88 -9.37
C PRO A 51 5.11 8.78 -8.39
N LEU A 52 4.94 7.53 -8.86
CA LEU A 52 4.58 6.43 -7.97
C LEU A 52 5.73 6.04 -7.04
N LYS A 53 6.97 6.08 -7.52
CA LYS A 53 8.14 5.82 -6.67
C LYS A 53 8.29 6.88 -5.58
N ASP A 54 8.14 8.15 -5.93
CA ASP A 54 8.19 9.27 -4.99
C ASP A 54 7.07 9.11 -3.94
N PHE A 55 5.86 8.81 -4.38
CA PHE A 55 4.73 8.55 -3.50
C PHE A 55 4.95 7.38 -2.54
N ILE A 56 5.42 6.22 -3.03
CA ILE A 56 5.75 5.06 -2.20
C ILE A 56 6.82 5.41 -1.16
N TYR A 57 7.84 6.16 -1.59
CA TYR A 57 8.94 6.59 -0.72
C TYR A 57 8.45 7.54 0.39
N GLU A 58 7.69 8.58 0.02
CA GLU A 58 7.08 9.53 0.96
C GLU A 58 6.17 8.84 1.96
N SER A 59 5.34 7.90 1.48
CA SER A 59 4.44 7.10 2.31
C SER A 59 5.21 6.27 3.34
N ASN A 60 6.30 5.62 2.92
CA ASN A 60 7.15 4.81 3.81
C ASN A 60 7.91 5.62 4.88
N CYS A 61 8.08 6.93 4.66
CA CYS A 61 8.60 7.88 5.65
C CYS A 61 7.50 8.40 6.59
N GLY A 62 6.23 8.33 6.20
CA GLY A 62 5.08 8.69 7.03
C GLY A 62 4.73 7.67 8.12
N SER A 63 3.73 8.01 8.93
CA SER A 63 3.27 7.23 10.09
C SER A 63 1.90 6.56 9.90
N ASP A 64 1.20 6.87 8.80
CA ASP A 64 -0.19 6.42 8.61
C ASP A 64 -0.30 5.20 7.69
N PHE A 65 0.52 5.12 6.65
CA PHE A 65 0.50 3.96 5.75
C PHE A 65 1.86 3.69 5.11
N CYS A 66 2.12 2.43 4.79
CA CYS A 66 3.38 2.01 4.17
C CYS A 66 3.17 1.00 3.03
N PHE A 67 4.13 0.95 2.12
CA PHE A 67 4.22 0.02 1.01
C PHE A 67 5.43 -0.88 1.22
N VAL A 68 5.17 -2.18 1.33
CA VAL A 68 6.19 -3.19 1.65
C VAL A 68 6.11 -4.36 0.68
N SER A 69 7.23 -5.06 0.52
CA SER A 69 7.34 -6.21 -0.39
C SER A 69 6.79 -7.51 0.21
N ASP A 70 6.61 -7.58 1.53
CA ASP A 70 6.24 -8.80 2.24
C ASP A 70 5.42 -8.48 3.50
N LEU A 71 4.62 -9.46 3.92
CA LEU A 71 3.76 -9.38 5.10
C LEU A 71 4.53 -9.13 6.39
N GLN A 72 5.67 -9.78 6.59
CA GLN A 72 6.46 -9.65 7.83
C GLN A 72 6.96 -8.21 8.01
N LYS A 73 7.50 -7.61 6.95
CA LYS A 73 7.91 -6.19 6.95
C LYS A 73 6.72 -5.26 7.22
N GLY A 74 5.54 -5.59 6.70
CA GLY A 74 4.31 -4.83 6.95
C GLY A 74 3.92 -4.84 8.42
N ILE A 75 3.97 -6.01 9.06
CA ILE A 75 3.68 -6.17 10.49
C ILE A 75 4.69 -5.39 11.34
N GLU A 76 5.98 -5.54 11.06
CA GLU A 76 7.05 -4.82 11.77
C GLU A 76 6.87 -3.30 11.67
N LYS A 77 6.57 -2.81 10.47
CA LYS A 77 6.38 -1.38 10.22
C LYS A 77 5.14 -0.86 10.97
N LEU A 78 4.01 -1.56 10.89
CA LEU A 78 2.79 -1.21 11.62
C LEU A 78 2.98 -1.21 13.14
N ALA A 79 3.77 -2.14 13.67
CA ALA A 79 4.10 -2.17 15.10
C ALA A 79 4.98 -0.99 15.54
N SER A 80 5.74 -0.39 14.61
CA SER A 80 6.63 0.76 14.86
C SER A 80 6.02 2.13 14.57
N MET A 81 4.82 2.17 13.98
CA MET A 81 4.11 3.40 13.58
C MET A 81 3.35 4.02 14.73
#